data_AF-A0A0S9KH54-F1
#
_entry.id   AF-A0A0S9KH54-F1
#
_cell.length_a   1.000
_cell.length_b   1.000
_cell.length_c   1.000
_cell.angle_alpha   90.00
_cell.angle_beta   90.00
_cell.angle_gamma   90.00
#
_symmetry.space_group_name_H-M   'P 1'
#
loop_
_entity.id
_entity.type
_entity.pdbx_description
1 polymer ?
#
loop_
_entity_poly.entity_id
_entity_poly.type
_entity_poly.pdbx_seq_one_letter_code
_entity_poly.pdbx_strand_id
1 'polypeptide(L)' 'MKDYAFAGAESINRAIGILVALDQAQVNAMNELMIDSAIDECAQEYEKALADPSYVPSKEFIVRLDDYLALGGQQ' A
#
# COMPACT_ATOMS: atom_id res chain seq x y z
N MET A 1 -16.82 -2.54 10.05
CA MET A 1 -15.77 -2.24 9.05
C MET A 1 -14.86 -1.24 9.71
N LYS A 2 -13.53 -1.46 9.75
CA LYS A 2 -12.62 -0.44 10.28
C LYS A 2 -12.87 0.86 9.50
N ASP A 3 -13.09 1.96 10.20
CA ASP A 3 -13.23 3.32 9.66
C ASP A 3 -11.87 3.84 9.15
N TYR A 4 -11.23 3.10 8.25
CA TYR A 4 -10.02 3.57 7.60
C TYR A 4 -10.40 4.73 6.66
N ALA A 5 -10.11 5.95 7.11
CA ALA A 5 -10.25 7.15 6.31
C ALA A 5 -9.05 7.26 5.38
N PHE A 6 -9.24 6.88 4.12
CA PHE A 6 -8.23 7.07 3.09
C PHE A 6 -7.82 8.55 3.01
N ALA A 7 -6.58 8.85 3.40
CA ALA A 7 -6.05 10.22 3.46
C ALA A 7 -5.40 10.65 2.13
N GLY A 8 -5.80 10.06 1.01
CA GLY A 8 -5.24 10.36 -0.30
C GLY A 8 -3.89 9.71 -0.57
N ALA A 9 -3.14 10.29 -1.51
CA ALA A 9 -1.86 9.78 -1.99
C ALA A 9 -0.82 9.54 -0.87
N GLU A 10 -0.87 10.31 0.22
CA GLU A 10 0.05 10.14 1.36
C GLU A 10 -0.09 8.76 2.04
N SER A 11 -1.32 8.24 2.10
CA SER A 11 -1.59 6.91 2.64
C SER A 11 -0.93 5.81 1.82
N ILE A 12 -1.02 5.94 0.49
CA ILE A 12 -0.44 4.98 -0.45
C ILE A 12 1.08 5.05 -0.39
N ASN A 13 1.66 6.25 -0.37
CA ASN A 13 3.10 6.44 -0.25
C ASN A 13 3.68 5.80 1.03
N ARG A 14 2.96 5.90 2.16
CA ARG A 14 3.36 5.20 3.40
C ARG A 14 3.34 3.68 3.26
N ALA A 15 2.29 3.14 2.65
CA ALA A 15 2.20 1.70 2.42
C ALA A 15 3.33 1.19 1.50
N ILE A 16 3.67 1.92 0.43
CA ILE A 16 4.83 1.62 -0.43
C ILE A 16 6.11 1.55 0.41
N GLY A 17 6.36 2.53 1.28
CA GLY A 17 7.55 2.53 2.14
C GLY A 17 7.62 1.32 3.08
N ILE A 18 6.49 0.89 3.64
CA ILE A 18 6.41 -0.30 4.49
C ILE A 18 6.68 -1.57 3.68
N LEU A 19 6.07 -1.69 2.51
CA LEU A 19 6.25 -2.85 1.62
C LEU A 19 7.70 -2.97 1.14
N VAL A 20 8.34 -1.86 0.76
CA VAL A 20 9.77 -1.84 0.39
C VAL A 20 10.66 -2.27 1.56
N ALA A 21 10.34 -1.86 2.79
CA ALA A 21 11.10 -2.30 3.97
C ALA A 21 10.92 -3.80 4.24
N LEU A 22 9.71 -4.35 4.00
CA LEU A 22 9.44 -5.78 4.12
C LEU A 22 10.13 -6.60 3.02
N ASP A 23 10.16 -6.08 1.80
CA ASP A 23 10.87 -6.67 0.66
C ASP A 23 12.36 -6.86 0.99
N GLN A 24 13.02 -5.80 1.46
CA GLN A 24 14.43 -5.83 1.85
C GLN A 24 14.74 -6.81 2.99
N ALA A 25 13.74 -7.11 3.84
CA ALA A 25 13.89 -8.05 4.95
C ALA A 25 13.55 -9.50 4.56
N GLN A 26 13.01 -9.74 3.36
CA GLN A 26 12.54 -11.05 2.94
C GLN A 26 13.64 -11.88 2.27
N VAL A 27 13.70 -13.15 2.67
CA VAL A 27 14.62 -14.16 2.12
C VAL A 27 13.89 -15.22 1.30
N ASN A 28 12.56 -15.12 1.18
CA ASN A 28 11.74 -16.07 0.44
C ASN A 28 11.25 -15.42 -0.86
N ALA A 29 11.70 -15.95 -2.00
CA ALA A 29 11.38 -15.45 -3.33
C ALA A 29 9.87 -15.45 -3.68
N MET A 30 9.07 -16.35 -3.09
CA MET A 30 7.62 -16.34 -3.29
C MET A 30 6.98 -15.12 -2.61
N ASN A 31 7.51 -14.73 -1.45
CA ASN A 31 6.99 -13.58 -0.73
C ASN A 31 7.49 -12.27 -1.38
N GLU A 32 8.73 -12.24 -1.87
CA GLU A 32 9.29 -11.13 -2.66
C GLU A 32 8.39 -10.79 -3.85
N LEU A 33 8.02 -11.78 -4.66
CA LEU A 33 7.10 -11.59 -5.79
C LEU A 33 5.72 -11.04 -5.39
N MET A 34 5.21 -11.45 -4.23
CA MET A 34 3.93 -10.96 -3.72
C MET A 34 4.05 -9.52 -3.22
N ILE A 35 5.19 -9.15 -2.62
CA ILE A 35 5.46 -7.77 -2.21
C ILE A 35 5.68 -6.88 -3.42
N ASP A 36 6.45 -7.31 -4.42
CA ASP A 36 6.64 -6.58 -5.67
C ASP A 36 5.30 -6.26 -6.35
N SER A 37 4.41 -7.24 -6.45
CA SER A 37 3.08 -7.02 -7.02
C SER A 37 2.24 -6.04 -6.20
N ALA A 38 2.39 -6.03 -4.87
CA ALA A 38 1.70 -5.08 -4.00
C ALA A 38 2.27 -3.66 -4.13
N ILE A 39 3.60 -3.53 -4.28
CA ILE A 39 4.28 -2.26 -4.53
C ILE A 39 3.84 -1.68 -5.87
N ASP A 40 3.77 -2.50 -6.92
CA ASP A 40 3.34 -2.06 -8.26
C ASP A 40 1.88 -1.58 -8.24
N GLU A 41 0.97 -2.33 -7.61
CA GLU A 41 -0.42 -1.89 -7.44
C GLU A 41 -0.50 -0.56 -6.68
N CYS A 42 0.25 -0.42 -5.58
CA CYS A 42 0.29 0.84 -4.83
C CYS A 42 0.88 1.99 -5.66
N ALA A 43 1.91 1.76 -6.47
CA ALA A 43 2.52 2.79 -7.31
C ALA A 43 1.52 3.31 -8.36
N GLN A 44 0.78 2.39 -9.01
CA GLN A 44 -0.26 2.78 -9.98
C GLN A 44 -1.39 3.58 -9.33
N GLU A 45 -1.86 3.17 -8.16
CA GLU A 45 -2.92 3.88 -7.43
C GLU A 45 -2.42 5.23 -6.89
N TYR A 46 -1.14 5.32 -6.52
CA TYR A 46 -0.49 6.56 -6.12
C TYR A 46 -0.42 7.58 -7.26
N GLU A 47 -0.05 7.15 -8.48
CA GLU A 47 -0.03 8.04 -9.65
C GLU A 47 -1.43 8.59 -9.97
N LYS A 48 -2.47 7.76 -9.86
CA LYS A 48 -3.87 8.20 -10.03
C LYS A 48 -4.26 9.22 -8.97
N ALA A 49 -3.91 8.96 -7.70
CA ALA A 49 -4.19 9.86 -6.58
C ALA A 49 -3.41 11.18 -6.66
N LEU A 50 -2.23 11.18 -7.28
CA LEU A 50 -1.47 12.40 -7.56
C LEU A 50 -2.06 13.21 -8.71
N ALA A 51 -2.52 12.54 -9.77
CA ALA A 51 -3.11 13.18 -10.94
C ALA A 51 -4.48 13.80 -10.66
N ASP A 52 -5.26 13.20 -9.76
CA ASP A 52 -6.58 13.67 -9.36
C ASP A 52 -6.75 13.61 -7.82
N PRO A 53 -6.75 14.78 -7.13
CA PRO A 53 -6.94 14.85 -5.68
C PRO A 53 -8.31 14.31 -5.20
N SER A 54 -9.29 14.18 -6.09
CA SER A 54 -10.61 13.62 -5.79
C SER A 54 -10.71 12.12 -6.08
N TYR A 55 -9.62 11.51 -6.57
CA TYR A 55 -9.55 10.10 -6.83
C TYR A 55 -9.71 9.30 -5.54
N VAL A 56 -10.59 8.30 -5.59
CA VAL A 56 -10.79 7.32 -4.53
C VAL A 56 -10.56 5.94 -5.13
N PRO A 57 -9.56 5.18 -4.62
CA PRO A 57 -9.32 3.81 -5.02
C PRO A 57 -10.52 2.89 -4.78
N SER A 58 -10.46 1.68 -5.34
CA SER A 58 -11.47 0.67 -5.05
C SER A 58 -11.53 0.33 -3.55
N LYS A 59 -12.72 -0.03 -3.04
CA LYS A 59 -12.87 -0.46 -1.64
C LYS A 59 -11.97 -1.65 -1.28
N GLU A 60 -11.76 -2.56 -2.22
CA GLU A 60 -10.88 -3.71 -2.05
C GLU A 60 -9.42 -3.30 -1.88
N PHE A 61 -8.96 -2.32 -2.67
CA PHE A 61 -7.63 -1.74 -2.49
C PHE A 61 -7.52 -1.01 -1.16
N ILE A 62 -8.54 -0.25 -0.75
CA ILE A 62 -8.54 0.46 0.54
C ILE A 62 -8.41 -0.52 1.73
N VAL A 63 -9.06 -1.70 1.65
CA VAL A 63 -8.90 -2.75 2.68
C VAL A 63 -7.46 -3.28 2.71
N ARG A 64 -6.89 -3.60 1.55
CA ARG A 64 -5.48 -4.05 1.47
C ARG A 64 -4.50 -2.97 1.94
N LEU A 65 -4.79 -1.71 1.65
CA LEU A 65 -4.00 -0.57 2.09
C LEU A 65 -3.99 -0.45 3.63
N ASP A 66 -5.14 -0.65 4.29
CA ASP A 66 -5.20 -0.71 5.77
C ASP A 66 -4.33 -1.85 6.31
N ASP A 67 -4.37 -3.03 5.67
CA ASP A 67 -3.53 -4.17 6.05
C ASP A 67 -2.04 -3.85 5.90
N TYR A 68 -1.61 -3.25 4.79
CA TYR A 68 -0.21 -2.84 4.57
C TYR A 68 0.26 -1.82 5.59
N LEU A 69 -0.57 -0.82 5.91
CA LEU A 69 -0.26 0.19 6.91
C LEU A 69 -0.16 -0.41 8.32
N ALA A 70 -0.99 -1.41 8.63
CA ALA A 70 -0.93 -2.12 9.90
C ALA A 70 0.41 -2.86 10.10
N LEU A 71 1.03 -3.37 9.03
CA LEU A 71 2.34 -4.04 9.11
C LEU A 71 3.45 -3.10 9.62
N GLY A 72 3.40 -1.82 9.26
CA GLY A 72 4.36 -0.81 9.74
C GLY A 72 4.12 -0.37 11.20
N GLY A 73 2.95 -0.64 11.76
CA GLY A 73 2.59 -0.33 13.15
C GLY A 73 2.85 -1.46 14.14
N GLN A 74 3.26 -2.64 13.68
CA GLN A 74 3.55 -3.82 14.54
C GLN A 74 5.01 -3.92 15.01
N GLN A 75 5.79 -2.82 14.97
CA GLN A 75 7.17 -2.78 15.45
C GLN A 75 7.28 -2.46 16.95
#